data_AF-A0AAV7KE61-F1
#
_entry.id   AF-A0AAV7KE61-F1
#
_cell.length_a   1.000
_cell.length_b   1.000
_cell.length_c   1.000
_cell.angle_alpha   90.00
_cell.angle_beta   90.00
_cell.angle_gamma   90.00
#
_symmetry.space_group_name_H-M   'P 1'
#
loop_
_entity.id
_entity.type
_entity.pdbx_description
1 polymer ?
#
loop_
_entity_poly.entity_id
_entity_poly.type
_entity_poly.pdbx_seq_one_letter_code
_entity_poly.pdbx_strand_id
1 'polypeptide(L)'
;MDLPLTSEIGELVDYFERTYIGRTLASGYHVAATFPIDLWNYHLSTPFGLPRTTNAVEAWHHSFNATVGCHHPTIWKFLLALKREQGLVEVRHTNYLVGKPPTKRRRSQQSEEALKTLVREYYSQDRSKMEFLQGVAHHFSLGAD
;
A
#
# COMPACT_ATOMS: atom_id res chain seq x y z
N MET A 1 24.72 9.42 35.73
CA MET A 1 23.35 8.92 35.99
C MET A 1 22.80 8.58 34.62
N ASP A 2 23.17 7.41 34.11
CA ASP A 2 22.88 6.97 32.75
C ASP A 2 21.54 6.25 32.76
N LEU A 3 20.66 6.69 31.84
CA LEU A 3 19.24 6.39 31.84
C LEU A 3 18.93 4.91 31.51
N PRO A 4 17.82 4.34 32.02
CA PRO A 4 17.33 2.97 31.72
C PRO A 4 16.94 2.74 30.25
N LEU A 5 16.93 3.81 29.46
CA LEU A 5 16.40 3.90 28.10
C LEU A 5 17.12 2.97 27.10
N THR A 6 18.38 2.62 27.35
CA THR A 6 19.17 1.76 26.45
C THR A 6 18.73 0.30 26.47
N SER A 7 18.22 -0.19 27.61
CA SER A 7 17.73 -1.57 27.74
C SER A 7 16.38 -1.77 27.04
N GLU A 8 15.43 -0.86 27.26
CA GLU A 8 14.11 -0.87 26.62
C GLU A 8 14.20 -0.69 25.10
N ILE A 9 15.08 0.20 24.62
CA ILE A 9 15.36 0.34 23.19
C ILE A 9 15.98 -0.94 22.63
N GLY A 10 16.88 -1.58 23.38
CA GLY A 10 17.47 -2.86 22.98
C GLY A 10 16.45 -3.98 22.82
N GLU A 11 15.51 -4.11 23.77
CA GLU A 11 14.42 -5.09 23.70
C GLU A 11 13.48 -4.83 22.53
N LEU A 12 13.15 -3.56 22.28
CA LEU A 12 12.32 -3.17 21.14
C LEU A 12 13.00 -3.50 19.81
N VAL A 13 14.30 -3.21 19.70
CA VAL A 13 15.09 -3.52 18.50
C VAL A 13 15.17 -5.02 18.27
N ASP A 14 15.49 -5.84 19.29
CA ASP A 14 15.52 -7.30 19.13
C ASP A 14 14.15 -7.86 18.73
N TYR A 15 13.07 -7.33 19.30
CA TYR A 15 11.71 -7.68 18.88
C TYR A 15 11.46 -7.38 17.40
N PHE A 16 11.80 -6.18 16.93
CA PHE A 16 11.61 -5.79 15.52
C PHE A 16 12.47 -6.62 14.58
N GLU A 17 13.73 -6.86 14.93
CA GLU A 17 14.63 -7.68 14.14
C GLU A 17 14.13 -9.12 14.02
N ARG A 18 13.70 -9.73 15.14
CA ARG A 18 13.16 -11.10 15.15
C ARG A 18 11.83 -11.23 14.42
N THR A 19 10.97 -10.22 14.54
CA THR A 19 9.59 -10.30 14.07
C THR A 19 9.45 -9.88 12.61
N TYR A 20 10.20 -8.88 12.16
CA TYR A 20 9.92 -8.17 10.90
C TYR A 20 11.11 -8.02 9.94
N ILE A 21 12.36 -7.96 10.42
CA ILE A 21 13.53 -7.63 9.57
C ILE A 21 14.38 -8.85 9.24
N GLY A 22 14.68 -9.69 10.23
CA GLY A 22 15.67 -10.76 10.15
C GLY A 22 16.96 -10.40 10.91
N ARG A 23 17.77 -11.41 11.24
CA ARG A 23 18.97 -11.26 12.08
C ARG A 23 20.17 -11.91 11.42
N THR A 24 21.29 -11.20 11.31
CA THR A 24 22.57 -11.82 10.94
C THR A 24 23.30 -12.23 12.22
N LEU A 25 23.48 -13.53 12.42
CA LEU A 25 24.23 -14.06 13.57
C LEU A 25 25.71 -13.72 13.43
N ALA A 26 26.45 -13.77 14.55
CA ALA A 26 27.91 -13.57 14.55
C ALA A 26 28.65 -14.57 13.65
N SER A 27 28.04 -15.73 13.33
CA SER A 27 28.54 -16.72 12.37
C SER A 27 28.40 -16.29 10.91
N GLY A 28 27.76 -15.15 10.62
CA GLY A 28 27.41 -14.70 9.27
C GLY A 28 26.12 -15.32 8.72
N TYR A 29 25.49 -16.25 9.44
CA TYR A 29 24.22 -16.86 9.04
C TYR A 29 23.05 -15.90 9.24
N HIS A 30 22.24 -15.69 8.20
CA HIS A 30 21.03 -14.87 8.27
C HIS A 30 19.82 -15.71 8.66
N VAL A 31 19.18 -15.34 9.77
CA VAL A 31 17.92 -15.90 10.24
C VAL A 31 16.78 -15.03 9.72
N ALA A 32 15.87 -15.62 8.96
CA ALA A 32 14.68 -14.92 8.47
C ALA A 32 13.79 -14.44 9.64
N ALA A 33 13.09 -13.33 9.42
CA ALA A 33 12.08 -12.83 10.36
C ALA A 33 10.91 -13.81 10.49
N THR A 34 10.14 -13.68 11.57
CA THR A 34 8.87 -14.43 11.74
C THR A 34 7.84 -14.04 10.67
N PHE A 35 7.80 -12.74 10.33
CA PHE A 35 6.96 -12.17 9.28
C PHE A 35 7.85 -11.41 8.28
N PRO A 36 8.55 -12.12 7.38
CA PRO A 36 9.44 -11.50 6.41
C PRO A 36 8.67 -10.52 5.51
N ILE A 37 9.38 -9.53 4.98
CA ILE A 37 8.80 -8.43 4.21
C ILE A 37 7.96 -8.91 3.01
N ASP A 38 8.32 -10.06 2.42
CA ASP A 38 7.60 -10.67 1.29
C ASP A 38 6.15 -11.05 1.63
N LEU A 39 5.84 -11.28 2.92
CA LEU A 39 4.49 -11.57 3.40
C LEU A 39 3.65 -10.31 3.66
N TRP A 40 4.23 -9.12 3.54
CA TRP A 40 3.49 -7.90 3.85
C TRP A 40 2.52 -7.58 2.71
N ASN A 41 1.27 -7.28 3.07
CA ASN A 41 0.14 -7.05 2.14
C ASN A 41 0.42 -6.07 0.98
N TYR A 42 1.39 -5.16 1.13
CA TYR A 42 1.71 -4.13 0.15
C TYR A 42 3.18 -4.11 -0.28
N HIS A 43 3.97 -5.13 0.07
CA HIS A 43 5.39 -5.20 -0.29
C HIS A 43 5.61 -5.02 -1.80
N LEU A 44 4.73 -5.63 -2.59
CA LEU A 44 4.77 -5.62 -4.05
C LEU A 44 3.95 -4.49 -4.68
N SER A 45 3.20 -3.70 -3.90
CA SER A 45 2.27 -2.72 -4.47
C SER A 45 2.98 -1.56 -5.16
N THR A 46 4.02 -0.99 -4.55
CA THR A 46 4.78 0.10 -5.17
C THR A 46 5.48 -0.35 -6.46
N PRO A 47 6.29 -1.44 -6.48
CA PRO A 47 7.01 -1.83 -7.69
C PRO A 47 6.08 -2.22 -8.85
N PHE A 48 4.92 -2.83 -8.59
CA PHE A 48 3.96 -3.19 -9.64
C PHE A 48 2.88 -2.13 -9.88
N GLY A 49 2.90 -1.00 -9.16
CA GLY A 49 1.88 0.04 -9.30
C GLY A 49 0.48 -0.37 -8.89
N LEU A 50 0.36 -1.31 -7.96
CA LEU A 50 -0.90 -1.72 -7.39
C LEU A 50 -1.37 -0.69 -6.34
N PRO A 51 -2.68 -0.61 -6.07
CA PRO A 51 -3.20 0.18 -4.97
C PRO A 51 -2.53 -0.17 -3.64
N ARG A 52 -2.12 0.86 -2.89
CA ARG A 52 -1.49 0.74 -1.56
C ARG A 52 -2.49 0.71 -0.41
N THR A 53 -3.75 1.07 -0.68
CA THR A 53 -4.81 1.17 0.32
C THR A 53 -6.09 0.53 -0.20
N THR A 54 -6.99 0.17 0.71
CA THR A 54 -8.33 -0.35 0.43
C THR A 54 -9.33 0.73 0.00
N ASN A 55 -8.91 1.99 -0.13
CA ASN A 55 -9.76 3.15 -0.43
C ASN A 55 -10.66 2.92 -1.65
N ALA A 56 -10.17 2.25 -2.69
CA ALA A 56 -10.97 1.97 -3.89
C ALA A 56 -12.13 1.01 -3.59
N VAL A 57 -11.89 -0.01 -2.76
CA VAL A 57 -12.90 -0.98 -2.31
C VAL A 57 -13.89 -0.31 -1.36
N GLU A 58 -13.40 0.50 -0.43
CA GLU A 58 -14.23 1.29 0.49
C GLU A 58 -15.12 2.28 -0.24
N ALA A 59 -14.56 3.02 -1.20
CA ALA A 59 -15.32 3.95 -2.04
C ALA A 59 -16.38 3.22 -2.87
N TRP A 60 -16.06 2.03 -3.40
CA TRP A 60 -17.03 1.19 -4.10
C TRP A 60 -18.15 0.73 -3.17
N HIS A 61 -17.82 0.17 -1.99
CA HIS A 61 -18.82 -0.22 -0.98
C HIS A 61 -19.71 0.95 -0.58
N HIS A 62 -19.13 2.13 -0.35
CA HIS A 62 -19.87 3.34 0.00
C HIS A 62 -20.85 3.75 -1.12
N SER A 63 -20.38 3.78 -2.38
CA SER A 63 -21.21 4.09 -3.54
C SER A 63 -22.32 3.06 -3.76
N PHE A 64 -22.01 1.78 -3.59
CA PHE A 64 -22.97 0.70 -3.71
C PHE A 64 -24.03 0.76 -2.61
N ASN A 65 -23.63 0.99 -1.37
CA ASN A 65 -24.56 1.20 -0.25
C ASN A 65 -25.48 2.40 -0.49
N ALA A 66 -24.97 3.50 -1.05
CA ALA A 66 -25.78 4.65 -1.45
C ALA A 66 -26.77 4.28 -2.58
N THR A 67 -26.37 3.43 -3.52
CA THR A 67 -27.24 2.94 -4.60
C THR A 67 -28.37 2.03 -4.07
N VAL A 68 -28.07 1.18 -3.10
CA VAL A 68 -29.07 0.36 -2.40
C VAL A 68 -30.02 1.26 -1.59
N GLY A 69 -29.48 2.30 -0.94
CA GLY A 69 -30.26 3.37 -0.30
C GLY A 69 -31.09 2.91 0.90
N CYS A 70 -30.74 1.80 1.56
CA CYS A 70 -31.37 1.34 2.79
C CYS A 70 -30.50 0.28 3.50
N HIS A 71 -30.65 0.15 4.82
CA HIS A 71 -29.90 -0.81 5.63
C HIS A 71 -30.36 -2.26 5.47
N HIS A 72 -31.65 -2.48 5.22
CA HIS A 72 -32.27 -3.81 5.10
C HIS A 72 -33.07 -3.93 3.79
N PRO A 73 -32.40 -4.03 2.63
CA PRO A 73 -33.10 -4.20 1.36
C PRO A 73 -33.82 -5.56 1.29
N THR A 74 -34.97 -5.60 0.63
CA THR A 74 -35.53 -6.87 0.18
C THR A 74 -34.60 -7.50 -0.86
N ILE A 75 -34.67 -8.82 -1.02
CA ILE A 75 -33.89 -9.53 -2.03
C ILE A 75 -34.07 -8.91 -3.43
N TRP A 76 -35.30 -8.52 -3.78
CA TRP A 76 -35.61 -7.89 -5.05
C TRP A 76 -34.92 -6.52 -5.23
N LYS A 77 -34.94 -5.68 -4.20
CA LYS A 77 -34.27 -4.37 -4.24
C LYS A 77 -32.75 -4.53 -4.37
N PHE A 78 -32.19 -5.49 -3.64
CA PHE A 78 -30.77 -5.81 -3.71
C PHE A 78 -30.35 -6.32 -5.09
N LEU A 79 -31.11 -7.25 -5.68
CA LEU A 79 -30.87 -7.77 -7.03
C LEU A 79 -30.94 -6.67 -8.10
N LEU A 80 -31.89 -5.74 -7.98
CA LEU A 80 -31.97 -4.59 -8.89
C LEU A 80 -30.75 -3.67 -8.76
N ALA A 81 -30.27 -3.44 -7.53
CA ALA A 81 -29.05 -2.66 -7.30
C ALA A 81 -27.80 -3.35 -7.88
N LEU A 82 -27.67 -4.66 -7.71
CA LEU A 82 -26.59 -5.45 -8.31
C LEU A 82 -26.62 -5.39 -9.84
N LYS A 83 -27.80 -5.54 -10.46
CA LYS A 83 -27.94 -5.43 -11.92
C LYS A 83 -27.52 -4.05 -12.42
N ARG A 84 -27.82 -2.98 -11.68
CA ARG A 84 -27.38 -1.62 -11.99
C ARG A 84 -25.87 -1.48 -11.87
N GLU A 85 -25.28 -2.00 -10.80
CA GLU A 85 -23.82 -1.95 -10.60
C GLU A 85 -23.08 -2.72 -11.70
N GLN A 86 -23.58 -3.89 -12.09
CA GLN A 86 -23.05 -4.66 -13.21
C GLN A 86 -22.98 -3.81 -14.49
N GLY A 87 -24.07 -3.11 -14.84
CA GLY A 87 -24.08 -2.23 -16.01
C GLY A 87 -23.03 -1.10 -15.92
N LEU A 88 -22.83 -0.52 -14.73
CA LEU A 88 -21.80 0.51 -14.52
C LEU A 88 -20.37 -0.06 -14.67
N VAL A 89 -20.15 -1.29 -14.19
CA VAL A 89 -18.86 -1.98 -14.31
C VAL A 89 -18.58 -2.35 -15.76
N GLU A 90 -19.56 -2.86 -16.50
CA GLU A 90 -19.43 -3.17 -17.93
C GLU A 90 -19.08 -1.95 -18.77
N VAL A 91 -19.69 -0.79 -18.47
CA VAL A 91 -19.33 0.48 -19.12
C VAL A 91 -17.90 0.89 -18.79
N ARG A 92 -17.48 0.80 -17.51
CA ARG A 92 -16.10 1.09 -17.09
C ARG A 92 -15.09 0.15 -17.78
N HIS A 93 -15.41 -1.13 -17.88
CA HIS A 93 -14.60 -2.13 -18.57
C HIS A 93 -14.49 -1.85 -20.06
N THR A 94 -15.61 -1.55 -20.72
CA THR A 94 -15.61 -1.17 -22.15
C THR A 94 -14.77 0.07 -22.41
N ASN A 95 -14.89 1.10 -21.56
CA ASN A 95 -14.05 2.29 -21.65
C ASN A 95 -12.57 1.94 -21.52
N TYR A 96 -12.21 1.07 -20.58
CA TYR A 96 -10.84 0.58 -20.43
C TYR A 96 -10.35 -0.13 -21.70
N LEU A 97 -11.14 -1.03 -22.27
CA LEU A 97 -10.80 -1.76 -23.51
C LEU A 97 -10.57 -0.82 -24.70
N VAL A 98 -11.32 0.29 -24.78
CA VAL A 98 -11.18 1.30 -25.83
C VAL A 98 -10.06 2.32 -25.50
N GLY A 99 -9.23 2.04 -24.49
CA GLY A 99 -8.10 2.90 -24.12
C GLY A 99 -8.49 4.19 -23.42
N LYS A 100 -9.67 4.23 -22.79
CA LYS A 100 -10.17 5.36 -21.97
C LYS A 100 -10.26 4.96 -20.49
N PRO A 101 -9.12 4.63 -19.83
CA PRO A 101 -9.14 4.28 -18.42
C PRO A 101 -9.57 5.49 -17.56
N PRO A 102 -10.11 5.24 -16.36
CA PRO A 102 -10.40 6.33 -15.42
C PRO A 102 -9.13 7.11 -15.09
N THR A 103 -9.22 8.44 -15.13
CA THR A 103 -8.10 9.34 -14.84
C THR A 103 -7.85 9.41 -13.34
N LYS A 104 -6.60 9.19 -12.93
CA LYS A 104 -6.14 9.50 -11.57
C LYS A 104 -5.86 11.00 -11.45
N ARG A 105 -5.95 11.54 -10.24
CA ARG A 105 -5.52 12.93 -9.97
C ARG A 105 -4.02 13.06 -10.28
N ARG A 106 -3.63 14.14 -10.94
CA ARG A 106 -2.23 14.41 -11.33
C ARG A 106 -1.25 14.33 -10.15
N ARG A 107 -1.57 14.94 -8.99
CA ARG A 107 -0.73 14.88 -7.77
C ARG A 107 -0.51 13.43 -7.32
N SER A 108 -1.54 12.59 -7.39
CA SER A 108 -1.47 11.17 -7.01
C SER A 108 -0.63 10.35 -7.98
N GLN A 109 -0.76 10.61 -9.30
CA GLN A 109 0.10 9.99 -10.32
C GLN A 109 1.56 10.32 -10.05
N GLN A 110 1.89 11.62 -9.99
CA GLN A 110 3.26 12.08 -9.76
C GLN A 110 3.87 11.50 -8.49
N SER A 111 3.07 11.40 -7.42
CA SER A 111 3.53 10.78 -6.17
C SER A 111 3.82 9.30 -6.33
N GLU A 112 2.95 8.56 -7.00
CA GLU A 112 3.13 7.14 -7.30
C GLU A 112 4.34 6.89 -8.19
N GLU A 113 4.53 7.70 -9.24
CA GLU A 113 5.71 7.64 -10.12
C GLU A 113 7.00 7.94 -9.36
N ALA A 114 7.03 8.98 -8.51
CA ALA A 114 8.20 9.30 -7.70
C ALA A 114 8.58 8.13 -6.78
N LEU A 115 7.62 7.56 -6.04
CA LEU A 115 7.86 6.41 -5.16
C LEU A 115 8.33 5.18 -5.94
N LYS A 116 7.76 4.91 -7.12
CA LYS A 116 8.22 3.82 -8.01
C LYS A 116 9.68 3.99 -8.40
N THR A 117 10.08 5.21 -8.78
CA THR A 117 11.47 5.51 -9.13
C THR A 117 12.40 5.30 -7.94
N LEU A 118 12.05 5.82 -6.76
CA LEU A 118 12.84 5.62 -5.53
C LEU A 118 13.06 4.13 -5.23
N VAL A 119 11.99 3.33 -5.30
CA VAL A 119 12.04 1.89 -5.05
C VAL A 119 12.86 1.16 -6.11
N ARG A 120 12.70 1.51 -7.39
CA ARG A 120 13.47 0.90 -8.48
C ARG A 120 14.97 1.13 -8.31
N GLU A 121 15.37 2.38 -8.07
CA GLU A 121 16.78 2.77 -7.90
C GLU A 121 17.42 2.12 -6.66
N TYR A 122 16.63 1.89 -5.61
CA TYR A 122 17.09 1.14 -4.45
C TYR A 122 17.38 -0.32 -4.78
N TYR A 123 16.47 -1.01 -5.49
CA TYR A 123 16.65 -2.42 -5.86
C TYR A 123 17.72 -2.62 -6.95
N SER A 124 17.96 -1.64 -7.83
CA SER A 124 19.05 -1.68 -8.82
C SER A 124 20.43 -1.37 -8.21
N GLN A 125 20.50 -1.04 -6.92
CA GLN A 125 21.73 -0.63 -6.21
C GLN A 125 22.33 0.69 -6.72
N ASP A 126 21.57 1.49 -7.46
CA ASP A 126 21.98 2.83 -7.92
C ASP A 126 21.88 3.89 -6.81
N ARG A 127 21.25 3.54 -5.68
CA ARG A 127 21.06 4.41 -4.53
C ARG A 127 21.38 3.68 -3.22
N SER A 128 22.07 4.34 -2.30
CA SER A 128 22.31 3.79 -0.96
C SER A 128 21.03 3.69 -0.13
N LYS A 129 21.01 2.80 0.87
CA LYS A 129 19.89 2.67 1.81
C LYS A 129 19.53 4.00 2.50
N MET A 130 20.54 4.80 2.86
CA MET A 130 20.32 6.09 3.53
C MET A 130 19.68 7.12 2.61
N GLU A 131 20.17 7.26 1.38
CA GLU A 131 19.57 8.15 0.38
C GLU A 131 18.13 7.73 0.04
N PHE A 132 17.86 6.41 -0.01
CA PHE A 132 16.51 5.90 -0.22
C PHE A 132 15.57 6.33 0.91
N LEU A 133 15.96 6.09 2.17
CA LEU A 133 15.17 6.46 3.34
C LEU A 133 14.94 7.99 3.41
N GLN A 134 15.96 8.79 3.14
CA GLN A 134 15.84 10.24 3.06
C GLN A 134 14.88 10.69 1.96
N GLY A 135 15.00 10.12 0.75
CA GLY A 135 14.12 10.42 -0.37
C GLY A 135 12.65 10.10 -0.05
N VAL A 136 12.39 8.95 0.58
CA VAL A 136 11.05 8.56 1.03
C VAL A 136 10.53 9.51 2.11
N ALA A 137 11.35 9.86 3.10
CA ALA A 137 10.96 10.80 4.16
C ALA A 137 10.57 12.17 3.59
N HIS A 138 11.40 12.75 2.72
CA HIS A 138 11.10 14.02 2.06
C HIS A 138 9.83 13.94 1.21
N HIS A 139 9.61 12.83 0.51
CA HIS A 139 8.40 12.61 -0.29
C HIS A 139 7.12 12.75 0.53
N PHE A 140 7.09 12.16 1.74
CA PHE A 140 5.93 12.23 2.62
C PHE A 140 5.82 13.56 3.36
N SER A 141 6.93 14.17 3.77
CA SER A 141 6.92 15.49 4.42
C SER A 141 6.41 16.61 3.51
N LEU A 142 6.72 16.56 2.21
CA LEU A 142 6.22 17.53 1.22
C LEU A 142 4.74 17.32 0.86
N GLY A 143 4.13 16.22 1.30
CA GLY A 143 2.73 15.88 1.06
C GLY A 143 1.77 16.31 2.18
N ALA A 144 2.29 16.79 3.31
CA ALA A 144 1.52 17.12 4.52
C ALA A 144 0.95 18.56 4.53
N ASP A 145 1.28 19.37 3.53
CA ASP A 145 0.70 20.69 3.24
C ASP A 145 -0.31 20.62 2.07
#